data_AF-A0A2S8WDR6-F1
#
_entry.id   AF-A0A2S8WDR6-F1
#
_cell.length_a   1.000
_cell.length_b   1.000
_cell.length_c   1.000
_cell.angle_alpha   90.00
_cell.angle_beta   90.00
_cell.angle_gamma   90.00
#
_symmetry.space_group_name_H-M   'P 1'
#
loop_
_entity.id
_entity.type
_entity.pdbx_description
1 polymer ?
#
loop_
_entity_poly.entity_id
_entity_poly.type
_entity_poly.pdbx_seq_one_letter_code
_entity_poly.pdbx_strand_id
1 'polypeptide(L)' 'TRGFSEAAFVEVADIIAETLIAGTQENHEAALAALKDRVTALANAHPLYPELAKLA' A
#
# COMPACT_ATOMS: atom_id res chain seq x y z
N THR A 1 16.87 -0.17 3.29
CA THR A 1 15.41 0.07 3.43
C THR A 1 15.00 1.16 2.44
N ARG A 2 13.72 1.29 2.07
CA ARG A 2 13.23 2.30 1.10
C ARG A 2 13.00 3.71 1.72
N GLY A 3 13.47 3.95 2.94
CA GLY A 3 13.24 5.22 3.65
C GLY A 3 11.87 5.37 4.33
N PHE A 4 11.20 4.26 4.66
CA PHE A 4 9.95 4.28 5.42
C PHE A 4 10.22 4.80 6.85
N SER A 5 9.42 5.78 7.27
CA SER A 5 9.40 6.27 8.65
C SER A 5 8.56 5.36 9.56
N GLU A 6 8.63 5.56 10.87
CA GLU A 6 7.76 4.88 11.83
C GLU A 6 6.27 5.05 11.49
N ALA A 7 5.84 6.27 11.18
CA ALA A 7 4.47 6.55 10.74
C ALA A 7 4.10 5.77 9.46
N ALA A 8 5.02 5.66 8.49
CA ALA A 8 4.78 4.86 7.29
C ALA A 8 4.68 3.36 7.61
N PHE A 9 5.38 2.87 8.64
CA PHE A 9 5.25 1.50 9.12
C PHE A 9 3.92 1.25 9.83
N VAL A 10 3.38 2.23 10.58
CA VAL A 10 2.03 2.14 11.14
C VAL A 10 1.00 2.02 10.02
N GLU A 11 1.09 2.87 8.99
CA GLU A 11 0.18 2.79 7.83
C GLU A 11 0.25 1.41 7.12
N VAL A 12 1.45 0.82 7.00
CA VAL A 12 1.59 -0.55 6.46
C VAL A 12 0.84 -1.56 7.34
N ALA A 13 0.97 -1.47 8.67
CA ALA A 13 0.30 -2.37 9.59
C ALA A 13 -1.23 -2.24 9.51
N ASP A 14 -1.73 -1.01 9.42
CA ASP A 14 -3.16 -0.73 9.28
C ASP A 14 -3.72 -1.28 7.98
N ILE A 15 -3.04 -1.05 6.85
CA ILE A 15 -3.42 -1.62 5.55
C ILE A 15 -3.48 -3.15 5.62
N ILE A 16 -2.50 -3.81 6.25
CA ILE A 16 -2.49 -5.27 6.39
C ILE A 16 -3.71 -5.73 7.21
N ALA A 17 -3.98 -5.08 8.35
CA ALA A 17 -5.12 -5.42 9.19
C ALA A 17 -6.45 -5.26 8.44
N GLU A 18 -6.65 -4.13 7.78
CA GLU A 18 -7.85 -3.86 6.98
C GLU A 18 -8.02 -4.85 5.83
N THR A 19 -6.91 -5.24 5.16
CA THR A 19 -6.94 -6.24 4.09
C THR A 19 -7.38 -7.60 4.61
N LEU A 20 -6.86 -8.03 5.77
CA LEU A 20 -7.23 -9.29 6.39
C LEU A 20 -8.71 -9.31 6.82
N ILE A 21 -9.23 -8.18 7.30
CA ILE A 21 -10.65 -8.04 7.66
C ILE A 21 -11.51 -8.09 6.38
N ALA A 22 -11.24 -7.21 5.41
CA ALA A 22 -12.02 -7.08 4.19
C ALA A 22 -12.05 -8.38 3.38
N GLY A 23 -10.93 -9.11 3.30
CA GLY A 23 -10.85 -10.38 2.57
C GLY A 23 -11.75 -11.49 3.10
N THR A 24 -12.31 -11.35 4.31
CA THR A 24 -13.29 -12.29 4.87
C THR A 24 -14.75 -11.92 4.60
N GLN A 25 -15.00 -10.74 4.03
CA GLN A 25 -16.35 -10.25 3.75
C GLN A 25 -16.82 -10.66 2.35
N GLU A 26 -18.14 -10.76 2.16
CA GLU A 26 -18.73 -10.87 0.82
C GLU A 26 -18.60 -9.53 0.07
N ASN A 27 -18.45 -9.56 -1.26
CA ASN A 27 -18.32 -8.39 -2.12
C ASN A 27 -17.13 -7.46 -1.75
N HIS A 28 -16.00 -8.05 -1.36
CA HIS A 28 -14.82 -7.34 -0.88
C HIS A 28 -13.98 -6.66 -1.98
N GLU A 29 -14.29 -6.86 -3.25
CA GLU A 29 -13.49 -6.42 -4.39
C GLU A 29 -13.27 -4.89 -4.39
N ALA A 30 -14.33 -4.13 -4.08
CA ALA A 30 -14.24 -2.67 -4.00
C ALA A 30 -13.36 -2.21 -2.83
N ALA A 31 -13.44 -2.89 -1.67
CA ALA A 31 -12.62 -2.59 -0.51
C ALA A 31 -11.14 -2.92 -0.77
N LEU A 32 -10.85 -4.08 -1.38
CA LEU A 32 -9.49 -4.46 -1.76
C LEU A 32 -8.91 -3.54 -2.83
N ALA A 33 -9.73 -3.06 -3.78
CA ALA A 33 -9.28 -2.06 -4.77
C ALA A 33 -8.84 -0.76 -4.10
N ALA A 34 -9.61 -0.24 -3.15
CA ALA A 34 -9.24 0.96 -2.39
C ALA A 34 -7.96 0.76 -1.55
N LEU A 35 -7.80 -0.41 -0.92
CA LEU A 35 -6.59 -0.75 -0.16
C LEU A 35 -5.36 -0.87 -1.07
N LYS A 36 -5.51 -1.43 -2.27
CA LYS A 36 -4.45 -1.47 -3.28
C LYS A 36 -3.99 -0.07 -3.69
N ASP A 37 -4.92 0.87 -3.84
CA ASP A 37 -4.58 2.26 -4.18
C ASP A 37 -3.77 2.92 -3.05
N ARG A 38 -4.13 2.69 -1.79
CA ARG A 38 -3.35 3.14 -0.61
C ARG A 38 -1.93 2.57 -0.61
N VAL A 39 -1.77 1.26 -0.83
CA VAL A 39 -0.45 0.62 -0.96
C VAL A 39 0.37 1.27 -2.06
N THR A 40 -0.26 1.51 -3.22
CA THR A 40 0.40 2.10 -4.38
C THR A 40 0.87 3.52 -4.09
N ALA A 41 0.05 4.34 -3.44
CA ALA A 41 0.42 5.69 -3.04
C ALA A 41 1.60 5.69 -2.05
N LEU A 42 1.55 4.84 -1.02
CA LEU A 42 2.62 4.72 -0.02
C LEU A 42 3.94 4.24 -0.66
N ALA A 43 3.87 3.27 -1.57
CA ALA A 43 5.03 2.79 -2.30
C ALA A 43 5.62 3.87 -3.22
N ASN A 44 4.79 4.67 -3.89
CA ASN A 44 5.24 5.76 -4.75
C ASN A 44 5.92 6.89 -3.97
N ALA A 45 5.52 7.14 -2.71
CA ALA A 45 6.18 8.10 -1.83
C ALA A 45 7.60 7.65 -1.41
N HIS A 46 7.88 6.35 -1.47
CA HIS A 46 9.16 5.75 -1.09
C HIS A 46 9.71 4.89 -2.24
N PRO A 47 10.11 5.47 -3.38
CA PRO A 47 10.50 4.70 -4.57
C PRO A 47 11.68 3.77 -4.31
N LEU A 48 11.64 2.56 -4.88
CA LEU A 48 12.74 1.60 -4.76
C LEU A 48 13.97 2.02 -5.58
N TYR A 49 13.74 2.61 -6.76
CA TYR A 49 14.77 3.11 -7.66
C TYR A 49 14.43 4.54 -8.10
N PRO A 50 14.87 5.58 -7.35
CA PRO A 50 14.54 6.98 -7.63
C PRO A 50 15.00 7.45 -9.02
N GLU A 51 16.15 6.92 -9.47
CA GLU A 51 16.79 7.30 -10.74
C GLU A 51 16.24 6.52 -11.95
N LEU A 52 15.34 5.56 -11.73
CA LEU A 52 14.82 4.73 -12.81
C LEU A 52 13.60 5.42 -13.44
N ALA A 53 13.80 6.02 -14.61
CA ALA A 53 12.70 6.54 -15.42
C ALA A 53 11.69 5.42 -15.74
N LYS A 54 10.40 5.71 -15.61
CA LYS A 54 9.34 4.78 -16.03
C LYS A 54 9.48 4.54 -17.54
N LEU A 55 9.43 3.28 -17.95
CA LEU A 55 9.29 2.94 -19.36
C LEU A 55 7.96 3.53 -19.86
N ALA A 56 8.05 4.35 -20.90
CA ALA A 56 6.91 4.99 -21.56
C ALA A 56 6.05 3.96 -22.30
#